data_AF-A0A5C2FSG2-F1
#
_entry.id   AF-A0A5C2FSG2-F1
#
_cell.length_a   1.000
_cell.length_b   1.000
_cell.length_c   1.000
_cell.angle_alpha   90.00
_cell.angle_beta   90.00
_cell.angle_gamma   90.00
#
_symmetry.space_group_name_H-M   'P 1'
#
loop_
_entity.id
_entity.type
_entity.pdbx_description
1 polymer ?
#
loop_
_entity_poly.entity_id
_entity_poly.type
_entity_poly.pdbx_seq_one_letter_code
_entity_poly.pdbx_strand_id
1 'polypeptide(L)'
;MKKIMPVLATLALALTACGGPSIDELREQDPQGHTACVHFGGGMVDPEGMGATNMAKAAEHGAKATTGEISAAVATDDAGTPKITDLAAFQEACEAQGFDFE
;
A
#
# COMPACT_ATOMS: atom_id res chain seq x y z
N MET A 1 6.84 -31.14 -44.17
CA MET A 1 6.93 -30.98 -42.70
C MET A 1 7.37 -29.56 -42.37
N LYS A 2 6.42 -28.64 -42.12
CA LYS A 2 6.67 -27.25 -41.66
C LYS A 2 5.31 -26.59 -41.55
N LYS A 3 4.75 -26.40 -40.35
CA LYS A 3 3.64 -25.45 -40.01
C LYS A 3 3.02 -25.64 -38.62
N ILE A 4 3.38 -26.67 -37.85
CA ILE A 4 2.69 -26.97 -36.57
C ILE A 4 3.39 -26.39 -35.32
N MET A 5 4.55 -25.77 -35.47
CA MET A 5 5.35 -25.28 -34.32
C MET A 5 4.84 -24.04 -33.57
N PRO A 6 4.10 -23.07 -34.14
CA PRO A 6 3.80 -21.84 -33.39
C PRO A 6 2.68 -22.02 -32.35
N VAL A 7 1.84 -23.05 -32.49
CA VAL A 7 0.64 -23.25 -31.65
C VAL A 7 0.98 -23.76 -30.26
N LEU A 8 2.07 -24.54 -30.12
CA LEU A 8 2.52 -25.07 -28.83
C LEU A 8 3.15 -23.98 -27.95
N ALA A 9 3.79 -22.97 -28.55
CA ALA A 9 4.39 -21.87 -27.80
C ALA A 9 3.32 -20.98 -27.15
N THR A 10 2.20 -20.73 -27.85
CA THR A 10 1.09 -19.93 -27.31
C THR A 10 0.32 -20.62 -26.19
N LEU A 11 0.25 -21.97 -26.18
CA LEU A 11 -0.38 -22.69 -25.06
C LEU A 11 0.49 -22.67 -23.79
N ALA A 12 1.82 -22.61 -23.90
CA ALA A 12 2.70 -22.56 -22.73
C ALA A 12 2.63 -21.21 -21.99
N LEU A 13 2.45 -20.10 -22.71
CA LEU A 13 2.27 -18.77 -22.10
C LEU A 13 0.90 -18.58 -21.42
N ALA A 14 -0.09 -19.40 -21.74
CA ALA A 14 -1.41 -19.32 -21.12
C ALA A 14 -1.47 -19.92 -19.71
N LEU A 15 -0.50 -20.78 -19.33
CA LEU A 15 -0.48 -21.43 -18.02
C LEU A 15 0.25 -20.64 -16.92
N THR A 16 1.01 -19.59 -17.27
CA THR A 16 1.76 -18.79 -16.27
C THR A 16 1.01 -17.56 -15.77
N ALA A 17 -0.23 -17.32 -16.24
CA ALA A 17 -0.95 -16.07 -16.01
C ALA A 17 -1.94 -16.08 -14.82
N CYS A 18 -2.03 -17.16 -14.04
CA CYS A 18 -2.98 -17.27 -12.92
C CYS A 18 -2.33 -17.53 -11.56
N GLY A 19 -1.08 -17.10 -11.37
CA GLY A 19 -0.43 -17.05 -10.06
C GLY A 19 -0.40 -15.62 -9.55
N GLY A 20 -1.54 -15.11 -9.07
CA GLY A 20 -1.51 -13.89 -8.26
C GLY A 20 -0.62 -14.11 -7.01
N PRO A 21 -0.12 -13.04 -6.39
CA PRO A 21 0.65 -13.15 -5.15
C PRO A 21 -0.12 -14.01 -4.13
N SER A 22 0.63 -14.85 -3.41
CA SER A 22 0.09 -15.63 -2.31
C SER A 22 -0.56 -14.72 -1.27
N ILE A 23 -1.45 -15.28 -0.44
CA ILE A 23 -2.07 -14.52 0.66
C ILE A 23 -0.99 -13.98 1.61
N ASP A 24 0.11 -14.70 1.78
CA ASP A 24 1.25 -14.26 2.59
C ASP A 24 2.00 -13.09 1.94
N GLU A 25 2.25 -13.15 0.62
CA GLU A 25 2.83 -12.02 -0.13
C GLU A 25 1.91 -10.79 -0.14
N LEU A 26 0.59 -10.99 -0.25
CA LEU A 26 -0.39 -9.90 -0.14
C LEU A 26 -0.42 -9.32 1.27
N ARG A 27 -0.22 -10.14 2.30
CA ARG A 27 -0.09 -9.70 3.69
C ARG A 27 1.19 -8.90 3.91
N GLU A 28 2.30 -9.32 3.31
CA GLU A 28 3.58 -8.61 3.36
C GLU A 28 3.54 -7.28 2.59
N GLN A 29 2.79 -7.22 1.49
CA GLN A 29 2.66 -6.04 0.65
C GLN A 29 1.62 -5.03 1.18
N ASP A 30 0.65 -5.49 1.99
CA ASP A 30 -0.47 -4.70 2.52
C ASP A 30 -1.04 -3.71 1.48
N PRO A 31 -1.59 -4.21 0.35
CA PRO A 31 -1.99 -3.38 -0.77
C PRO A 31 -3.09 -2.37 -0.38
N GLN A 32 -3.87 -2.66 0.65
CA GLN A 32 -4.95 -1.77 1.12
C GLN A 32 -4.44 -0.63 2.02
N GLY A 33 -3.24 -0.76 2.59
CA GLY A 33 -2.65 0.25 3.46
C GLY A 33 -3.11 0.18 4.93
N HIS A 34 -3.58 -0.97 5.42
CA HIS A 34 -4.02 -1.12 6.82
C HIS A 34 -2.89 -0.81 7.82
N THR A 35 -1.66 -1.20 7.51
CA THR A 35 -0.45 -0.91 8.28
C THR A 35 -0.19 0.59 8.36
N ALA A 36 -0.48 1.30 7.26
CA ALA A 36 -0.42 2.76 7.24
C ALA A 36 -1.43 3.36 8.23
N CYS A 37 -2.66 2.86 8.25
CA CYS A 37 -3.73 3.29 9.16
C CYS A 37 -3.46 2.94 10.64
N VAL A 38 -2.91 1.75 10.92
CA VAL A 38 -2.48 1.35 12.28
C VAL A 38 -1.44 2.31 12.82
N HIS A 39 -0.42 2.62 12.02
CA HIS A 39 0.59 3.59 12.41
C HIS A 39 0.02 5.01 12.52
N PHE A 40 -0.89 5.41 11.63
CA PHE A 40 -1.53 6.72 11.70
C PHE A 40 -2.28 6.93 13.02
N GLY A 41 -3.12 5.96 13.43
CA GLY A 41 -3.80 6.00 14.73
C GLY A 41 -2.82 6.11 15.91
N GLY A 42 -1.76 5.30 15.91
CA GLY A 42 -0.71 5.38 16.92
C GLY A 42 0.11 6.69 16.88
N GLY A 43 0.08 7.40 15.75
CA GLY A 43 0.67 8.73 15.58
C GLY A 43 -0.19 9.85 16.16
N MET A 44 -1.52 9.72 16.08
CA MET A 44 -2.45 10.71 16.61
C MET A 44 -2.59 10.69 18.14
N VAL A 45 -2.42 9.52 18.77
CA VAL A 45 -2.54 9.37 20.22
C VAL A 45 -1.38 10.01 21.01
N ASP A 46 -0.17 10.02 20.44
CA ASP A 46 1.03 10.59 21.07
C ASP A 46 1.89 11.33 20.03
N PRO A 47 1.49 12.53 19.56
CA PRO A 47 2.12 13.18 18.42
C PRO A 47 3.60 13.56 18.63
N GLU A 48 4.09 13.52 19.87
CA GLU A 48 5.51 13.65 20.20
C GLU A 48 6.15 12.27 20.44
N GLY A 49 7.49 12.19 20.53
CA GLY A 49 8.17 10.92 20.84
C GLY A 49 7.85 9.76 19.87
N MET A 50 7.06 8.78 20.33
CA MET A 50 6.74 7.59 19.55
C MET A 50 5.73 7.85 18.43
N GLY A 51 4.79 8.80 18.58
CA GLY A 51 3.86 9.07 17.48
C GLY A 51 4.49 9.79 16.31
N ALA A 52 5.55 10.59 16.50
CA ALA A 52 6.34 11.09 15.38
C ALA A 52 6.96 9.95 14.54
N THR A 53 7.41 8.88 15.21
CA THR A 53 7.90 7.66 14.55
C THR A 53 6.75 6.92 13.85
N ASN A 54 5.58 6.85 14.49
CA ASN A 54 4.41 6.24 13.88
C ASN A 54 3.91 7.03 12.66
N MET A 55 3.90 8.36 12.69
CA MET A 55 3.53 9.19 11.54
C MET A 55 4.51 9.01 10.38
N ALA A 56 5.80 8.84 10.65
CA ALA A 56 6.77 8.51 9.61
C ALA A 56 6.52 7.12 8.99
N LYS A 57 6.20 6.12 9.81
CA LYS A 57 5.82 4.79 9.31
C LYS A 57 4.50 4.80 8.54
N ALA A 58 3.51 5.56 9.01
CA ALA A 58 2.25 5.75 8.32
C ALA A 58 2.47 6.32 6.91
N ALA A 59 3.33 7.34 6.78
CA ALA A 59 3.71 7.89 5.48
C ALA A 59 4.45 6.86 4.60
N GLU A 60 5.39 6.10 5.17
CA GLU A 60 6.14 5.08 4.42
C GLU A 60 5.23 3.98 3.86
N HIS A 61 4.32 3.46 4.67
CA HIS A 61 3.36 2.45 4.25
C HIS A 61 2.29 3.06 3.32
N GLY A 62 1.87 4.29 3.58
CA GLY A 62 0.87 4.99 2.76
C GLY A 62 1.37 5.25 1.33
N ALA A 63 2.64 5.62 1.16
CA ALA A 63 3.26 5.78 -0.16
C ALA A 63 3.31 4.46 -0.98
N LYS A 64 3.25 3.31 -0.31
CA LYS A 64 3.29 1.97 -0.94
C LYS A 64 1.89 1.37 -1.12
N ALA A 65 0.86 1.97 -0.53
CA ALA A 65 -0.51 1.47 -0.61
C ALA A 65 -1.03 1.58 -2.05
N THR A 66 -1.77 0.56 -2.49
CA THR A 66 -2.47 0.58 -3.80
C THR A 66 -3.83 1.26 -3.72
N THR A 67 -4.32 1.53 -2.52
CA THR A 67 -5.47 2.42 -2.26
C THR A 67 -5.10 3.84 -2.69
N GLY A 68 -5.82 4.36 -3.69
CA GLY A 68 -5.50 5.64 -4.33
C GLY A 68 -5.59 6.81 -3.35
N GLU A 69 -6.55 6.76 -2.43
CA GLU A 69 -6.83 7.79 -1.44
C GLU A 69 -5.71 7.88 -0.39
N ILE A 70 -5.23 6.74 0.13
CA ILE A 70 -4.11 6.71 1.08
C ILE A 70 -2.82 7.21 0.42
N SER A 71 -2.50 6.71 -0.77
CA SER A 71 -1.27 7.09 -1.46
C SER A 71 -1.27 8.54 -1.94
N ALA A 72 -2.43 9.09 -2.34
CA ALA A 72 -2.57 10.48 -2.76
C ALA A 72 -2.38 11.49 -1.61
N ALA A 73 -2.64 11.08 -0.37
CA ALA A 73 -2.42 11.91 0.82
C ALA A 73 -0.94 11.96 1.26
N VAL A 74 -0.04 11.23 0.57
CA VAL A 74 1.39 11.17 0.86
C VAL A 74 2.19 11.79 -0.28
N ALA A 75 3.14 12.65 0.05
CA ALA A 75 4.13 13.17 -0.88
C ALA A 75 5.55 12.90 -0.38
N THR A 76 6.52 12.96 -1.29
CA THR A 76 7.94 12.83 -0.95
C THR A 76 8.54 14.22 -0.77
N ASP A 77 9.27 14.44 0.33
CA ASP A 77 10.02 15.68 0.55
C ASP A 77 11.30 15.77 -0.32
N ASP A 78 12.00 16.90 -0.25
CA ASP A 78 13.23 17.15 -1.02
C ASP A 78 14.35 16.12 -0.73
N ALA A 79 14.28 15.42 0.41
CA ALA A 79 15.24 14.39 0.80
C ALA A 79 14.82 12.98 0.34
N GLY A 80 13.69 12.82 -0.35
CA GLY A 80 13.20 11.51 -0.76
C GLY A 80 12.36 10.80 0.31
N THR A 81 11.98 11.48 1.40
CA THR A 81 11.25 10.86 2.51
C THR A 81 9.74 11.05 2.35
N PRO A 82 8.93 9.97 2.42
CA PRO A 82 7.47 10.09 2.44
C PRO A 82 6.98 10.90 3.64
N LYS A 83 6.00 11.78 3.40
CA LYS A 83 5.30 12.60 4.39
C LYS A 83 3.81 12.61 4.08
N ILE A 84 2.98 12.44 5.11
CA ILE A 84 1.54 12.70 4.98
C ILE A 84 1.36 14.21 4.81
N THR A 85 0.93 14.64 3.63
CA THR A 85 0.72 16.06 3.31
C THR A 85 -0.73 16.50 3.46
N ASP A 86 -1.66 15.55 3.47
CA ASP A 86 -3.07 15.79 3.75
C ASP A 86 -3.56 14.85 4.86
N LEU A 87 -3.47 15.30 6.11
CA LEU A 87 -3.88 14.51 7.27
C LEU A 87 -5.38 14.15 7.24
N ALA A 88 -6.23 15.07 6.77
CA ALA A 88 -7.67 14.85 6.77
C ALA A 88 -8.06 13.80 5.73
N ALA A 89 -7.50 13.89 4.52
CA ALA A 89 -7.73 12.88 3.48
C ALA A 89 -7.15 11.51 3.89
N PHE A 90 -5.98 11.48 4.55
CA PHE A 90 -5.40 10.24 5.05
C PHE A 90 -6.30 9.59 6.12
N GLN A 91 -6.83 10.38 7.04
CA GLN A 91 -7.76 9.92 8.08
C GLN A 91 -9.04 9.36 7.46
N GLU A 92 -9.69 10.10 6.55
CA GLU A 92 -10.92 9.68 5.88
C GLU A 92 -10.73 8.37 5.11
N ALA A 93 -9.59 8.21 4.42
CA ALA A 93 -9.26 6.99 3.70
C ALA A 93 -9.07 5.77 4.62
N CYS A 94 -8.60 5.98 5.84
CA CYS A 94 -8.49 4.93 6.86
C CYS A 94 -9.84 4.62 7.51
N GLU A 95 -10.68 5.62 7.78
CA GLU A 95 -12.03 5.43 8.30
C GLU A 95 -12.93 4.69 7.30
N ALA A 96 -12.76 4.95 5.99
CA ALA A 96 -13.43 4.19 4.94
C ALA A 96 -13.06 2.69 4.92
N GLN A 97 -11.92 2.31 5.53
CA GLN A 97 -11.49 0.93 5.71
C GLN A 97 -11.92 0.33 7.07
N GLY A 98 -12.64 1.09 7.89
CA GLY A 98 -13.17 0.65 9.17
C GLY A 98 -12.27 0.91 10.39
N PHE A 99 -11.26 1.78 10.25
CA PHE A 99 -10.54 2.31 11.42
C PHE A 99 -11.37 3.41 12.08
N ASP A 100 -11.25 3.52 13.40
CA ASP A 100 -11.90 4.55 14.20
C ASP A 100 -10.83 5.30 15.00
N PHE A 101 -10.89 6.63 14.93
CA PHE A 101 -9.91 7.52 15.54
C PHE A 101 -10.57 8.58 16.45
N GLU A 102 -11.87 8.45 16.75
CA GLU A 102 -12.60 9.28 17.72
C GLU A 102 -12.08 9.12 19.17
#